data_AF-A0A0J8U202-F1
#
_entry.id   AF-A0A0J8U202-F1
#
_cell.length_a   1.000
_cell.length_b   1.000
_cell.length_c   1.000
_cell.angle_alpha   90.00
_cell.angle_beta   90.00
_cell.angle_gamma   90.00
#
_symmetry.space_group_name_H-M   'P 1'
#
loop_
_entity.id
_entity.type
_entity.pdbx_description
1 polymer ?
#
loop_
_entity_poly.entity_id
_entity_poly.type
_entity_poly.pdbx_seq_one_letter_code
_entity_poly.pdbx_strand_id
1 'polypeptide(L)'
;MSRTDSHTPYRVRVARREVAVRAVHRCAGRECDLPDLDPSWSIVRIGRCSHEFVYTGVSVCSCWMCHSHHRPEVRRAAVRAGLRGRVREWNAGDVEAAFEV
;
A
#
# COMPACT_ATOMS: atom_id res chain seq x y z
N MET A 1 -16.39 -12.16 9.20
CA MET A 1 -15.96 -10.81 9.61
C MET A 1 -14.90 -10.32 8.63
N SER A 2 -15.21 -9.32 7.80
CA SER A 2 -14.27 -8.69 6.87
C SER A 2 -13.25 -7.85 7.66
N ARG A 3 -12.10 -8.44 8.03
CA ARG A 3 -11.22 -7.92 9.09
C ARG A 3 -10.20 -6.88 8.67
N THR A 4 -10.18 -6.46 7.41
CA THR A 4 -9.37 -5.35 6.93
C THR A 4 -9.90 -4.95 5.58
N ASP A 5 -10.59 -3.81 5.50
CA ASP A 5 -10.70 -3.12 4.23
C ASP A 5 -9.27 -2.78 3.79
N SER A 6 -8.77 -3.53 2.80
CA SER A 6 -7.44 -3.36 2.25
C SER A 6 -7.21 -1.95 1.71
N HIS A 7 -8.29 -1.21 1.41
CA HIS A 7 -8.26 0.15 0.90
C HIS A 7 -8.37 1.22 1.99
N THR A 8 -8.49 0.85 3.27
CA THR A 8 -8.52 1.82 4.36
C THR A 8 -7.22 2.64 4.36
N PRO A 9 -7.29 3.99 4.34
CA PRO A 9 -6.11 4.85 4.30
C PRO A 9 -5.15 4.61 5.46
N TYR A 10 -3.84 4.72 5.19
CA TYR A 10 -2.78 4.47 6.20
C TYR A 10 -3.03 5.19 7.53
N ARG A 11 -3.35 6.49 7.50
CA ARG A 11 -3.60 7.29 8.71
C ARG A 11 -4.71 6.71 9.60
N VAL A 12 -5.76 6.17 8.99
CA VAL A 12 -6.88 5.55 9.70
C VAL A 12 -6.43 4.25 10.36
N ARG A 13 -5.59 3.46 9.67
CA ARG A 13 -5.07 2.20 10.21
C ARG A 13 -4.10 2.41 11.37
N VAL A 14 -3.28 3.46 11.31
CA VAL A 14 -2.41 3.85 12.43
C VAL A 14 -3.25 4.34 13.62
N ALA A 15 -4.25 5.20 13.39
CA ALA A 15 -5.14 5.67 14.45
C ALA A 15 -5.90 4.51 15.14
N ARG A 16 -6.28 3.48 14.36
CA ARG A 16 -6.89 2.24 14.88
C ARG A 16 -5.88 1.26 15.49
N ARG A 17 -4.58 1.58 15.49
CA ARG A 17 -3.49 0.72 15.96
C ARG A 17 -3.40 -0.62 15.23
N GLU A 18 -3.88 -0.69 13.99
CA GLU A 18 -3.76 -1.87 13.12
C GLU A 18 -2.36 -1.99 12.51
N VAL A 19 -1.59 -0.89 12.50
CA VAL A 19 -0.24 -0.80 11.94
C VAL A 19 0.67 -0.12 12.96
N ALA A 20 1.87 -0.66 13.14
CA ALA A 20 2.86 -0.13 14.07
C ALA A 20 3.60 1.09 13.52
N VAL A 21 3.81 2.07 14.39
CA VAL A 21 4.65 3.25 14.14
C VAL A 21 5.56 3.49 15.33
N ARG A 22 6.68 4.15 15.10
CA ARG A 22 7.61 4.60 16.16
C ARG A 22 7.65 6.12 16.20
N ALA A 23 7.71 6.67 17.40
CA ALA A 23 7.95 8.09 17.60
C ALA A 23 9.40 8.42 17.25
N VAL A 24 9.60 9.48 16.47
CA VAL A 24 10.91 10.04 16.14
C VAL A 24 10.95 11.48 16.59
N HIS A 25 11.78 11.75 17.59
CA HIS A 25 11.96 13.07 18.17
C HIS A 25 13.16 13.79 17.54
N ARG A 26 12.92 14.97 16.97
CA ARG A 26 13.97 15.88 16.49
C ARG A 26 13.87 17.26 17.14
N CYS A 27 13.17 17.36 18.27
CA CYS A 27 12.97 18.61 19.00
C CYS A 27 14.24 19.12 19.69
N ALA A 28 15.27 18.29 19.88
CA ALA A 28 16.55 18.67 20.52
C ALA A 28 16.37 19.40 21.86
N GLY A 29 15.43 18.93 22.69
CA GLY A 29 15.11 19.52 23.99
C GLY A 29 14.14 20.72 23.95
N ARG A 30 13.65 21.11 22.77
CA ARG A 30 12.54 22.07 22.63
C ARG A 30 11.20 21.37 22.88
N GLU A 31 10.14 22.17 22.95
CA GLU A 31 8.76 21.67 23.02
C GLU A 31 8.52 20.60 21.94
N CYS A 32 7.96 19.47 22.38
CA CYS A 32 7.73 18.33 21.52
C CYS A 32 6.42 18.53 20.74
N ASP A 33 6.53 18.62 19.43
CA ASP A 33 5.43 18.76 18.49
C ASP A 33 5.03 17.40 17.86
N LEU A 34 5.21 16.30 18.61
CA LEU A 34 4.81 14.98 18.14
C LEU A 34 3.28 14.89 18.15
N PRO A 35 2.62 14.68 17.01
CA PRO A 35 1.16 14.64 16.97
C PRO A 35 0.62 13.36 17.59
N ASP A 36 -0.57 13.46 18.19
CA ASP A 36 -1.34 12.29 18.64
C ASP A 36 -1.86 11.47 17.45
N LEU A 37 -2.02 10.16 17.67
CA LEU A 37 -2.49 9.21 16.65
C LEU A 37 -4.02 9.11 16.65
N ASP A 38 -4.69 10.23 16.42
CA ASP A 38 -6.14 10.27 16.25
C ASP A 38 -6.54 10.17 14.76
N PRO A 39 -7.84 9.99 14.42
CA PRO A 39 -8.28 9.88 13.02
C PRO A 39 -8.04 11.13 12.16
N SER A 40 -7.86 12.30 12.76
CA SER A 40 -7.53 13.57 12.09
C SER A 40 -6.03 13.70 11.77
N TRP A 41 -5.20 12.87 12.40
CA TRP A 41 -3.76 12.79 12.13
C TRP A 41 -3.46 12.60 10.64
N SER A 42 -2.44 13.31 10.15
CA SER A 42 -1.99 13.24 8.76
C SER A 42 -0.51 12.86 8.66
N ILE A 43 -0.15 12.19 7.57
CA ILE A 43 1.25 11.84 7.23
C ILE A 43 2.07 13.09 6.86
N VAL A 44 1.41 14.21 6.54
CA VAL A 44 2.11 15.43 6.17
C VAL A 44 2.93 15.89 7.36
N ARG A 45 4.20 16.21 7.12
CA ARG A 45 5.15 16.56 8.16
C ARG A 45 4.77 17.92 8.75
N ILE A 46 3.94 17.93 9.79
CA ILE A 46 3.45 19.16 10.43
C ILE A 46 4.47 19.71 11.46
N GLY A 47 5.46 18.92 11.87
CA GLY A 47 6.44 19.31 12.90
C GLY A 47 7.81 18.65 12.77
N ARG A 48 8.68 18.93 13.75
CA ARG A 48 10.02 18.36 13.92
C ARG A 48 9.95 16.91 14.37
N CYS A 49 9.07 16.59 15.30
CA CYS A 49 8.81 15.23 15.74
C CYS A 49 7.75 14.59 14.86
N SER A 50 7.89 13.30 14.58
CA SER A 50 6.99 12.59 13.66
C SER A 50 6.87 11.12 14.02
N HIS A 51 5.81 10.48 13.57
CA HIS A 51 5.70 9.02 13.58
C HIS A 51 6.26 8.44 12.29
N GLU A 52 7.19 7.48 12.42
CA GLU A 52 7.70 6.70 11.31
C GLU A 52 7.06 5.31 11.29
N PHE A 53 6.70 4.83 10.10
CA PHE A 53 6.18 3.49 9.90
C PHE A 53 7.22 2.42 10.30
N VAL A 54 6.79 1.43 11.07
CA VAL A 54 7.62 0.25 11.39
C VAL A 54 7.21 -0.88 10.45
N TYR A 55 8.04 -1.15 9.45
CA TYR A 55 7.80 -2.24 8.52
C TYR A 55 7.91 -3.59 9.22
N THR A 56 6.84 -4.39 9.15
CA THR A 56 6.74 -5.70 9.81
C THR A 56 7.19 -6.86 8.93
N GLY A 57 7.72 -6.60 7.73
CA GLY A 57 8.07 -7.66 6.77
C GLY A 57 6.88 -8.26 6.01
N VAL A 58 5.65 -7.82 6.32
CA VAL A 58 4.42 -8.33 5.72
C VAL A 58 3.67 -7.18 5.04
N SER A 59 3.16 -7.39 3.82
CA SER A 59 2.37 -6.41 3.09
C SER A 59 0.95 -6.28 3.66
N VAL A 60 0.85 -5.77 4.89
CA VAL A 60 -0.40 -5.72 5.67
C VAL A 60 -1.37 -4.62 5.22
N CYS A 61 -0.91 -3.55 4.54
CA CYS A 61 -1.74 -2.53 3.89
C CYS A 61 -1.42 -2.34 2.42
N SER A 62 -2.44 -1.93 1.64
CA SER A 62 -2.30 -1.49 0.23
C SER A 62 -1.46 -0.22 0.04
N CYS A 63 -1.07 0.42 1.15
CA CYS A 63 -0.23 1.61 1.19
C CYS A 63 1.10 1.38 0.46
N TRP A 64 1.57 2.41 -0.26
CA TRP A 64 2.81 2.30 -1.03
C TRP A 64 4.01 1.92 -0.16
N MET A 65 4.04 2.28 1.13
CA MET A 65 5.13 1.93 2.05
C MET A 65 5.19 0.44 2.42
N CYS A 66 4.05 -0.25 2.58
CA CYS A 66 4.05 -1.71 2.81
C CYS A 66 4.30 -2.50 1.52
N HIS A 67 3.95 -1.94 0.37
CA HIS A 67 4.13 -2.58 -0.92
C HIS A 67 5.45 -2.22 -1.62
N SER A 68 6.12 -1.11 -1.29
CA SER A 68 7.36 -0.67 -1.95
C SER A 68 8.48 -1.71 -1.85
N HIS A 69 8.55 -2.45 -0.74
CA HIS A 69 9.49 -3.55 -0.54
C HIS A 69 9.22 -4.78 -1.41
N HIS A 70 8.01 -4.96 -1.93
CA HIS A 70 7.63 -6.05 -2.82
C HIS A 70 7.51 -5.58 -4.26
N ARG A 71 8.61 -5.17 -4.93
CA ARG A 71 8.67 -4.68 -6.34
C ARG A 71 7.33 -4.74 -7.11
N PRO A 72 6.34 -3.88 -6.78
CA PRO A 72 4.98 -4.08 -7.27
C PRO A 72 4.93 -3.85 -8.76
N GLU A 73 5.85 -3.03 -9.24
CA GLU A 73 6.12 -2.73 -10.63
C GLU A 73 6.53 -3.95 -11.42
N VAL A 74 7.39 -4.83 -10.87
CA VAL A 74 7.80 -6.08 -11.52
C VAL A 74 6.62 -7.04 -11.62
N ARG A 75 5.84 -7.21 -10.53
CA ARG A 75 4.63 -8.04 -10.55
C ARG A 75 3.57 -7.48 -11.50
N ARG A 76 3.30 -6.17 -11.46
CA ARG A 76 2.34 -5.49 -12.37
C ARG A 76 2.82 -5.49 -13.82
N ALA A 77 4.12 -5.40 -14.07
CA ALA A 77 4.69 -5.52 -15.41
C ALA A 77 4.53 -6.95 -15.93
N ALA A 78 4.82 -7.97 -15.11
CA ALA A 78 4.62 -9.37 -15.45
C ALA A 78 3.13 -9.70 -15.72
N VAL A 79 2.22 -9.23 -14.86
CA VAL A 79 0.77 -9.38 -15.06
C VAL A 79 0.32 -8.68 -16.34
N ARG A 80 0.76 -7.43 -16.59
CA ARG A 80 0.44 -6.71 -17.83
C ARG A 80 1.01 -7.41 -19.06
N ALA A 81 2.21 -7.96 -18.99
CA ALA A 81 2.82 -8.72 -20.08
C ALA A 81 1.99 -9.98 -20.39
N GLY A 82 1.58 -10.74 -19.35
CA GLY A 82 0.71 -11.91 -19.52
C GLY A 82 -0.66 -11.56 -20.11
N LEU A 83 -1.30 -10.49 -19.63
CA LEU A 83 -2.57 -10.01 -20.19
C LEU A 83 -2.44 -9.57 -21.65
N ARG A 84 -1.34 -8.87 -22.00
CA ARG A 84 -1.06 -8.50 -23.40
C ARG A 84 -0.79 -9.71 -24.28
N GLY A 85 -0.17 -10.76 -23.74
CA GLY A 85 -0.01 -12.06 -24.42
C GLY A 85 -1.38 -12.66 -24.77
N ARG A 86 -2.26 -12.80 -23.78
CA ARG A 86 -3.62 -13.33 -23.99
C ARG A 86 -4.47 -12.52 -24.96
N VAL A 87 -4.36 -11.19 -24.93
CA VAL A 87 -5.04 -10.32 -25.90
C VAL A 87 -4.47 -10.50 -27.30
N ARG A 88 -3.15 -10.71 -27.44
CA ARG A 88 -2.54 -11.01 -28.74
C ARG A 88 -2.98 -12.38 -29.26
N GLU A 89 -3.04 -13.41 -28.42
CA GLU A 89 -3.55 -14.74 -28.78
C GLU A 89 -5.01 -14.66 -29.24
N TRP A 90 -5.85 -13.97 -28.48
CA TRP A 90 -7.25 -13.70 -28.84
C TRP A 90 -7.38 -12.97 -30.18
N ASN A 91 -6.60 -11.90 -30.38
CA ASN A 91 -6.62 -11.10 -31.61
C ASN A 91 -5.96 -11.79 -32.81
N ALA A 92 -5.02 -12.72 -32.57
CA ALA A 92 -4.37 -13.53 -33.60
C ALA A 92 -5.31 -14.60 -34.17
N GLY A 93 -6.49 -14.75 -33.57
CA GLY A 93 -7.57 -15.51 -34.15
C GLY A 93 -7.43 -17.00 -33.91
N ASP A 94 -7.61 -17.42 -32.66
CA ASP A 94 -8.14 -18.76 -32.37
C ASP A 94 -9.63 -18.80 -32.78
N VAL A 95 -9.87 -18.58 -34.08
CA VAL A 95 -11.19 -18.56 -34.76
C VAL A 95 -11.60 -19.97 -35.20
N GLU A 96 -10.82 -21.00 -34.89
CA GLU A 96 -11.10 -22.39 -35.29
C GLU A 96 -11.53 -23.26 -34.09
N ALA A 97 -12.42 -22.76 -33.22
CA ALA A 97 -13.01 -23.61 -32.17
C ALA A 97 -14.46 -23.26 -31.74
N ALA A 98 -15.19 -22.47 -32.53
CA ALA A 98 -16.63 -22.27 -32.36
C ALA A 98 -17.12 -21.77 -33.72
N PHE A 99 -17.78 -22.52 -34.59
CA PHE A 99 -19.04 -23.23 -34.39
C PHE A 99 -19.16 -24.34 -35.47
N GLU A 100 -19.13 -25.61 -35.08
CA GLU A 100 -19.87 -26.65 -35.81
C GLU A 100 -21.01 -27.12 -34.90
N VAL A 101 -22.24 -26.81 -35.31
CA VAL A 101 -23.50 -27.36 -34.82
C VAL A 101 -24.24 -27.91 -36.02
#